data_AF-A0A7X3Q4G8-F1
#
_entry.id   AF-A0A7X3Q4G8-F1
#
_cell.length_a   1.000
_cell.length_b   1.000
_cell.length_c   1.000
_cell.angle_alpha   90.00
_cell.angle_beta   90.00
_cell.angle_gamma   90.00
#
_symmetry.space_group_name_H-M   'P 1'
#
loop_
_entity.id
_entity.type
_entity.pdbx_description
1 polymer ?
#
loop_
_entity_poly.entity_id
_entity_poly.type
_entity_poly.pdbx_seq_one_letter_code
_entity_poly.pdbx_strand_id
1 'polypeptide(L)' 'MDAYGLSFELPERLKAAYRGLGFPDRNPATEWRLPVPGTFVIDMAGAIRSRHCLSDYRYRMEPQDIVAAVRELSS' A
#
# COMPACT_ATOMS: atom_id res chain seq x y z
N MET A 1 1.66 -11.44 1.06
CA MET A 1 0.81 -10.27 0.72
C MET A 1 -0.54 -10.70 0.17
N ASP A 2 -0.61 -11.73 -0.68
CA ASP A 2 -1.86 -12.16 -1.32
C ASP A 2 -2.97 -12.53 -0.31
N ALA A 3 -2.64 -13.30 0.74
CA ALA A 3 -3.59 -13.65 1.81
C ALA A 3 -4.17 -12.42 2.56
N TYR A 4 -3.51 -11.27 2.47
CA TYR A 4 -3.93 -10.03 3.12
C TYR A 4 -4.52 -9.00 2.14
N GLY A 5 -4.60 -9.32 0.84
CA GLY A 5 -5.06 -8.39 -0.19
C GLY A 5 -4.15 -7.17 -0.39
N LEU A 6 -2.89 -7.26 0.03
CA LEU A 6 -1.91 -6.15 -0.02
C LEU A 6 -0.98 -6.21 -1.23
N SER A 7 -1.36 -6.94 -2.26
CA SER A 7 -0.65 -7.08 -3.52
C SER A 7 -1.67 -7.19 -4.65
N PHE A 8 -1.32 -6.63 -5.80
CA PHE A 8 -2.14 -6.73 -7.01
C PHE A 8 -1.26 -7.05 -8.22
N GLU A 9 -1.86 -7.70 -9.21
CA GLU A 9 -1.20 -7.89 -10.50
C GLU A 9 -1.28 -6.60 -11.31
N LEU A 10 -0.14 -6.16 -11.83
CA LEU A 10 -0.08 -4.98 -12.69
C LEU A 10 -0.88 -5.24 -13.98
N PRO A 11 -1.91 -4.43 -14.27
CA PRO A 11 -2.71 -4.59 -15.49
C PRO A 11 -1.84 -4.58 -16.75
N GLU A 12 -2.15 -5.47 -17.71
CA GLU A 12 -1.35 -5.64 -18.94
C GLU A 12 -1.05 -4.32 -19.67
N ARG A 13 -2.05 -3.44 -19.74
CA ARG A 13 -1.94 -2.10 -20.36
C ARG A 13 -0.84 -1.21 -19.76
N LEU A 14 -0.45 -1.44 -18.51
CA LEU A 14 0.57 -0.67 -17.80
C LEU A 14 1.96 -1.32 -17.86
N LYS A 15 2.07 -2.60 -18.23
CA LYS A 15 3.35 -3.33 -18.23
C LYS A 15 4.37 -2.67 -19.14
N ALA A 16 3.98 -2.17 -20.31
CA ALA A 16 4.90 -1.48 -21.23
C ALA A 16 5.53 -0.21 -20.60
N ALA A 17 4.72 0.61 -19.92
CA ALA A 17 5.22 1.80 -19.22
C ALA A 17 6.17 1.41 -18.06
N TYR A 18 5.82 0.36 -17.32
CA TYR A 18 6.63 -0.13 -16.20
C TYR A 18 7.95 -0.80 -16.65
N ARG A 19 8.01 -1.42 -17.83
CA ARG A 19 9.28 -1.87 -18.43
C ARG A 19 10.25 -0.71 -18.64
N GLY A 20 9.74 0.45 -19.10
CA GLY A 20 10.55 1.67 -19.23
C GLY A 20 11.12 2.18 -17.91
N LEU A 21 10.53 1.79 -16.77
CA LEU A 21 11.01 2.09 -15.42
C LEU A 21 11.95 1.00 -14.85
N GLY A 22 12.23 -0.06 -15.62
CA GLY A 22 13.07 -1.19 -15.22
C GLY A 22 12.34 -2.28 -14.43
N PHE A 23 11.01 -2.36 -14.53
CA PHE A 23 10.21 -3.41 -13.88
C PHE A 23 9.79 -4.48 -14.91
N PRO A 24 9.87 -5.79 -14.58
CA PRO A 24 10.16 -6.35 -13.26
C PRO A 24 11.64 -6.61 -12.99
N ASP A 25 12.55 -6.30 -13.93
CA ASP A 25 13.96 -6.70 -13.87
C ASP A 25 14.71 -6.26 -12.60
N ARG A 26 14.34 -5.11 -12.03
CA ARG A 26 14.90 -4.61 -10.75
C ARG A 26 14.36 -5.35 -9.52
N ASN A 27 13.19 -5.98 -9.64
CA ASN A 27 12.50 -6.70 -8.58
C ASN A 27 12.02 -8.09 -9.09
N PRO A 28 12.93 -8.98 -9.51
CA PRO A 28 12.58 -10.20 -10.24
C PRO A 28 11.70 -11.15 -9.41
N ALA A 29 11.88 -11.16 -8.08
CA ALA A 29 11.06 -11.96 -7.16
C ALA A 29 9.57 -11.54 -7.11
N THR A 30 9.22 -10.36 -7.62
CA THR A 30 7.85 -9.85 -7.60
C THR A 30 7.08 -10.09 -8.89
N GLU A 31 7.75 -10.57 -9.95
CA GLU A 31 7.18 -10.69 -11.30
C GLU A 31 6.37 -9.42 -11.65
N TRP A 32 5.12 -9.57 -12.10
CA TRP A 32 4.22 -8.45 -12.38
C TRP A 32 3.37 -8.01 -11.20
N ARG A 33 3.66 -8.48 -9.98
CA ARG A 33 2.90 -8.10 -8.78
C ARG A 33 3.52 -6.89 -8.12
N LEU A 34 2.67 -5.94 -7.74
CA LEU A 34 3.06 -4.75 -7.00
C LEU A 34 2.41 -4.75 -5.61
N PRO A 35 3.09 -4.19 -4.59
CA PRO A 35 2.47 -3.98 -3.30
C PRO A 35 1.36 -2.93 -3.40
N VAL A 36 0.26 -3.15 -2.70
CA VAL A 36 -0.76 -2.13 -2.48
C VAL A 36 -0.18 -1.08 -1.52
N PRO A 37 -0.14 0.21 -1.90
CA PRO A 37 0.28 1.24 -0.97
C PRO A 37 -0.71 1.29 0.19
N GLY A 38 -0.17 1.34 1.42
CA GLY A 38 -0.97 1.28 2.64
C GLY A 38 -0.49 2.29 3.67
N THR A 39 -1.45 2.91 4.35
CA THR A 39 -1.22 3.67 5.59
C THR A 39 -1.84 2.87 6.72
N PHE A 40 -1.08 2.63 7.79
CA PHE A 40 -1.55 1.92 8.97
C PHE A 40 -1.22 2.76 10.22
N VAL A 41 -2.19 2.89 11.11
CA VAL A 41 -1.99 3.42 12.46
C VAL A 41 -2.05 2.22 13.40
N ILE A 42 -0.95 1.99 14.12
CA ILE A 42 -0.75 0.82 14.98
C ILE A 42 -0.48 1.34 16.39
N ASP A 43 -1.17 0.78 17.40
CA ASP A 43 -0.92 1.14 18.80
C ASP A 43 0.30 0.44 19.40
N MET A 44 0.61 0.77 20.66
CA MET A 44 1.75 0.20 21.39
C MET A 44 1.59 -1.30 21.71
N ALA A 45 0.37 -1.84 21.65
CA ALA A 45 0.12 -3.27 21.78
C ALA A 45 0.26 -4.02 20.44
N GLY A 46 0.56 -3.32 19.35
CA GLY A 46 0.69 -3.88 18.00
C GLY A 46 -0.62 -4.08 17.26
N ALA A 47 -1.73 -3.51 17.74
CA ALA A 47 -3.04 -3.61 17.08
C ALA A 47 -3.21 -2.50 16.03
N ILE A 48 -3.73 -2.87 14.85
CA ILE A 48 -4.10 -1.91 13.81
C ILE A 48 -5.38 -1.18 14.26
N ARG A 49 -5.30 0.14 14.38
CA ARG A 49 -6.40 1.01 14.82
C ARG A 49 -7.05 1.76 13.66
N SER A 50 -6.27 2.05 12.61
CA SER A 50 -6.77 2.55 11.34
C SER A 50 -5.93 2.01 10.19
N ARG A 51 -6.56 1.83 9.03
CA ARG A 51 -5.89 1.42 7.79
C ARG A 51 -6.52 2.07 6.57
N HIS A 52 -5.68 2.40 5.60
CA HIS A 52 -6.08 2.78 4.25
C HIS A 52 -5.23 2.02 3.26
N CYS A 53 -5.84 1.18 2.43
CA CYS A 53 -5.13 0.36 1.44
C CYS A 53 -5.90 0.39 0.13
N LEU A 54 -5.37 1.09 -0.88
CA LEU A 54 -5.96 1.19 -2.22
C LEU A 54 -4.87 0.97 -3.27
N SER A 55 -5.15 0.14 -4.27
CA SER A 55 -4.21 -0.11 -5.37
C SER A 55 -3.95 1.13 -6.21
N ASP A 56 -4.94 2.03 -6.31
CA ASP A 56 -4.78 3.34 -6.91
C ASP A 56 -4.02 4.28 -5.95
N TYR A 57 -2.70 4.30 -6.13
CA TYR A 57 -1.74 5.07 -5.33
C TYR A 57 -1.99 6.59 -5.31
N ARG A 58 -2.86 7.10 -6.19
CA ARG A 58 -3.26 8.51 -6.21
C ARG A 58 -4.18 8.86 -5.04
N TYR A 59 -4.85 7.86 -4.45
CA TYR A 59 -5.72 8.03 -3.29
C TYR A 59 -4.99 7.58 -2.03
N ARG A 60 -4.58 8.55 -1.21
CA ARG A 60 -3.93 8.32 0.09
C ARG A 60 -4.91 8.56 1.22
N MET A 61 -4.57 8.10 2.41
CA MET A 61 -5.26 8.52 3.62
C MET A 61 -5.07 10.02 3.80
N GLU A 62 -6.14 10.74 4.14
CA GLU A 62 -6.07 12.16 4.41
C GLU A 62 -5.19 12.42 5.65
N PRO A 63 -4.25 13.38 5.61
CA PRO A 63 -3.35 13.63 6.73
C PRO A 63 -4.06 13.94 8.05
N GLN A 64 -5.18 14.67 8.00
CA GLN A 64 -6.01 14.96 9.17
C GLN A 64 -6.59 13.69 9.81
N ASP A 65 -6.96 12.68 9.01
CA ASP A 65 -7.49 11.42 9.50
C ASP A 65 -6.41 10.60 10.19
N ILE A 66 -5.15 10.67 9.70
CA ILE A 66 -4.00 10.04 10.35
C ILE A 66 -3.78 10.67 11.73
N VAL A 67 -3.76 11.99 11.81
CA VAL A 67 -3.56 12.71 13.08
C VAL A 67 -4.71 12.45 14.05
N ALA A 68 -5.95 12.42 13.58
CA ALA A 68 -7.11 12.09 14.40
C ALA A 68 -6.98 10.67 14.98
N ALA A 69 -6.70 9.67 14.13
CA ALA A 69 -6.52 8.29 14.56
C ALA A 69 -5.38 8.13 15.58
N VAL A 70 -4.29 8.90 15.47
CA VAL A 70 -3.19 8.88 16.46
C VAL A 70 -3.63 9.52 17.79
N ARG A 71 -4.39 10.62 17.76
CA ARG A 71 -4.87 11.29 18.98
C ARG A 71 -5.80 10.42 19.80
N GLU A 72 -6.62 9.60 19.13
CA GLU A 72 -7.49 8.61 19.79
C GLU A 72 -6.72 7.55 20.59
N LEU A 73 -5.43 7.33 20.31
CA LEU A 73 -4.60 6.35 21.03
C LEU A 73 -4.01 6.89 22.33
N SER A 74 -3.93 8.22 22.47
CA SER A 74 -3.36 8.89 23.63
C SER A 74 -4.40 9.31 24.66
N SER A 75 -5.67 8.95 24.44
CA SER A 75 -6.81 9.32 25.28
C SER A 75 -7.19 8.21 26.25
#